data_AF-A0A849PQ81-F1
#
_entry.id   AF-A0A849PQ81-F1
#
_cell.length_a   1.000
_cell.length_b   1.000
_cell.length_c   1.000
_cell.angle_alpha   90.00
_cell.angle_beta   90.00
_cell.angle_gamma   90.00
#
_symmetry.space_group_name_H-M   'P 1'
#
loop_
_entity.id
_entity.type
_entity.pdbx_description
1 polymer ?
#
loop_
_entity_poly.entity_id
_entity_poly.type
_entity_poly.pdbx_seq_one_letter_code
_entity_poly.pdbx_strand_id
1 'polypeptide(L)'
;MKEIELLQKQVQQKMKNDSAHDFNHVMRVYKNTQKLCKKENANEKLVLSAALLHDIISYPKSDKRSKSSSLKSAEESKKILKKLNFSEKEIRIVSDAIRDHSFTRGKTPKTLEGKILQDADRLDAIGAIGIARVFAVGGSEKRPFYNDEDPFCKIRSPNDKIWTLDHFYQKLLKLESLMNTKSAKTEAKKRTKVLKVFLSELKNEL
;
A
#
# COMPACT_ATOMS: atom_id res chain seq x y z
N MET A 1 -11.05 21.62 0.37
CA MET A 1 -10.89 21.11 -1.03
C MET A 1 -9.68 21.73 -1.71
N LYS A 2 -9.52 23.07 -1.65
CA LYS A 2 -8.32 23.76 -2.17
C LYS A 2 -7.00 23.21 -1.62
N GLU A 3 -6.94 22.81 -0.35
CA GLU A 3 -5.71 22.25 0.24
C GLU A 3 -5.34 20.88 -0.32
N ILE A 4 -6.34 20.01 -0.57
CA ILE A 4 -6.12 18.68 -1.14
C ILE A 4 -5.67 18.78 -2.60
N GLU A 5 -6.25 19.69 -3.38
CA GLU A 5 -5.81 19.95 -4.75
C GLU A 5 -4.36 20.46 -4.79
N LEU A 6 -4.01 21.36 -3.86
CA LEU A 6 -2.65 21.87 -3.74
C LEU A 6 -1.66 20.76 -3.35
N LEU A 7 -2.04 19.89 -2.39
CA LEU A 7 -1.26 18.71 -2.02
C LEU A 7 -1.05 17.78 -3.21
N GLN A 8 -2.11 17.48 -3.96
CA GLN A 8 -2.02 16.60 -5.12
C GLN A 8 -1.05 17.16 -6.17
N LYS A 9 -1.11 18.47 -6.45
CA LYS A 9 -0.16 19.13 -7.36
C LYS A 9 1.29 19.05 -6.84
N GLN A 10 1.51 19.31 -5.55
CA GLN A 10 2.85 19.24 -4.95
C GLN A 10 3.43 17.81 -5.01
N VAL A 11 2.62 16.79 -4.68
CA VAL A 11 3.02 15.39 -4.76
C VAL A 11 3.33 14.99 -6.20
N GLN A 12 2.48 15.37 -7.15
CA GLN A 12 2.70 15.09 -8.56
C GLN A 12 4.01 15.70 -9.07
N GLN A 13 4.32 16.94 -8.70
CA GLN A 13 5.57 17.60 -9.10
C GLN A 13 6.79 16.91 -8.47
N LYS A 14 6.71 16.54 -7.19
CA LYS A 14 7.82 15.90 -6.47
C LYS A 14 8.11 14.48 -6.97
N MET A 15 7.08 13.74 -7.40
CA MET A 15 7.22 12.38 -7.92
C MET A 15 7.49 12.31 -9.44
N LYS A 16 7.20 13.37 -10.20
CA LYS A 16 7.45 13.42 -11.66
C LYS A 16 8.92 13.28 -12.05
N ASN A 17 9.84 13.60 -11.14
CA ASN A 17 11.28 13.56 -11.40
C ASN A 17 11.91 12.18 -11.11
N ASP A 18 11.10 11.16 -10.82
CA ASP A 18 11.55 9.80 -10.58
C ASP A 18 10.87 8.87 -11.59
N SER A 19 11.59 8.54 -12.67
CA SER A 19 11.07 7.80 -13.83
C SER A 19 10.68 6.35 -13.51
N ALA A 20 10.93 5.88 -12.28
CA ALA A 20 10.71 4.49 -11.90
C ALA A 20 9.52 4.24 -10.95
N HIS A 21 8.92 5.22 -10.23
CA HIS A 21 7.97 4.85 -9.16
C HIS A 21 6.75 5.75 -8.85
N ASP A 22 5.62 5.05 -8.67
CA ASP A 22 4.56 5.22 -7.66
C ASP A 22 3.55 6.39 -7.65
N PHE A 23 3.57 7.39 -8.54
CA PHE A 23 2.43 8.35 -8.55
C PHE A 23 1.10 7.67 -8.88
N ASN A 24 1.10 6.73 -9.82
CA ASN A 24 -0.10 5.94 -10.13
C ASN A 24 -0.56 5.06 -8.95
N HIS A 25 0.37 4.56 -8.13
CA HIS A 25 0.05 3.85 -6.90
C HIS A 25 -0.61 4.79 -5.89
N VAL A 26 0.01 5.93 -5.60
CA VAL A 26 -0.55 6.96 -4.71
C VAL A 26 -1.96 7.34 -5.13
N MET A 27 -2.22 7.51 -6.43
CA MET A 27 -3.56 7.85 -6.91
C MET A 27 -4.56 6.69 -6.82
N ARG A 28 -4.14 5.42 -6.96
CA ARG A 28 -5.03 4.28 -6.71
C ARG A 28 -5.34 4.11 -5.23
N VAL A 29 -4.34 4.30 -4.35
CA VAL A 29 -4.54 4.35 -2.90
C VAL A 29 -5.50 5.48 -2.54
N TYR A 30 -5.28 6.69 -3.06
CA TYR A 30 -6.18 7.83 -2.89
C TYR A 30 -7.63 7.51 -3.29
N LYS A 31 -7.84 6.87 -4.45
CA LYS A 31 -9.18 6.44 -4.89
C LYS A 31 -9.80 5.38 -3.97
N ASN A 32 -9.01 4.41 -3.49
CA ASN A 32 -9.49 3.45 -2.49
C ASN A 32 -9.86 4.17 -1.20
N THR A 33 -9.01 5.08 -0.71
CA THR A 33 -9.21 5.90 0.48
C THR A 33 -10.50 6.71 0.39
N GLN A 34 -10.78 7.39 -0.73
CA GLN A 34 -12.04 8.13 -0.92
C GLN A 34 -13.26 7.22 -0.76
N LYS A 35 -13.24 6.02 -1.35
CA LYS A 35 -14.35 5.06 -1.27
C LYS A 35 -14.56 4.54 0.16
N LEU A 36 -13.47 4.23 0.86
CA LEU A 36 -13.53 3.76 2.25
C LEU A 36 -13.98 4.88 3.18
N CYS A 37 -13.43 6.09 3.03
CA CYS A 37 -13.75 7.26 3.86
C CYS A 37 -15.25 7.56 3.86
N LYS A 38 -15.91 7.51 2.70
CA LYS A 38 -17.36 7.71 2.59
C LYS A 38 -18.18 6.66 3.34
N LYS A 39 -17.72 5.40 3.35
CA LYS A 39 -18.43 4.29 4.00
C LYS A 39 -18.22 4.23 5.50
N GLU A 40 -17.04 4.66 5.96
CA GLU A 40 -16.66 4.63 7.37
C GLU A 40 -16.88 5.98 8.09
N ASN A 41 -17.37 7.00 7.37
CA ASN A 41 -17.67 8.34 7.89
C ASN A 41 -16.48 9.01 8.61
N ALA A 42 -15.29 8.89 8.03
CA ALA A 42 -14.06 9.50 8.56
C ALA A 42 -13.85 10.94 8.06
N ASN A 43 -12.91 11.66 8.68
CA ASN A 43 -12.57 13.01 8.24
C ASN A 43 -11.82 12.99 6.89
N GLU A 44 -12.54 13.26 5.80
CA GLU A 44 -12.02 13.21 4.43
C GLU A 44 -10.75 14.04 4.23
N LYS A 45 -10.68 15.25 4.80
CA LYS A 45 -9.48 16.11 4.69
C LYS A 45 -8.23 15.37 5.21
N LEU A 46 -8.34 14.67 6.34
CA LEU A 46 -7.20 14.02 6.98
C LEU A 46 -6.82 12.74 6.25
N VAL A 47 -7.79 11.88 5.92
CA VAL A 47 -7.48 10.60 5.27
C VAL A 47 -6.90 10.82 3.86
N LEU A 48 -7.44 11.77 3.11
CA LEU A 48 -6.95 12.07 1.76
C LEU A 48 -5.57 12.72 1.77
N SER A 49 -5.31 13.61 2.72
CA SER A 49 -3.97 14.16 2.93
C SER A 49 -2.96 13.05 3.25
N ALA A 50 -3.33 12.10 4.12
CA ALA A 50 -2.49 10.97 4.46
C ALA A 50 -2.21 10.08 3.25
N ALA A 51 -3.23 9.79 2.43
CA ALA A 51 -3.08 9.00 1.21
C ALA A 51 -2.18 9.65 0.16
N LEU A 52 -2.23 10.97 -0.02
CA LEU A 52 -1.35 11.67 -0.97
C LEU A 52 0.12 11.67 -0.51
N LEU A 53 0.36 11.66 0.80
CA LEU A 53 1.69 11.87 1.38
C LEU A 53 2.36 10.57 1.88
N HIS A 54 1.66 9.44 1.92
CA HIS A 54 2.17 8.24 2.61
C HIS A 54 3.51 7.71 2.10
N ASP A 55 3.73 7.80 0.79
CA ASP A 55 4.94 7.36 0.09
C ASP A 55 5.66 8.51 -0.62
N ILE A 56 5.55 9.73 -0.08
CA ILE A 56 6.25 10.92 -0.62
C ILE A 56 7.78 10.79 -0.54
N ILE A 57 8.28 9.97 0.39
CA ILE A 57 9.67 9.49 0.41
C ILE A 57 9.61 7.96 0.29
N SER A 58 10.05 7.43 -0.84
CA SER A 58 10.14 6.00 -1.09
C SER A 58 11.54 5.61 -1.57
N TYR A 59 11.94 4.38 -1.26
CA TYR A 59 13.16 3.77 -1.77
C TYR A 59 12.81 2.43 -2.42
N PRO A 60 13.60 1.94 -3.39
CA PRO A 60 13.46 0.59 -3.93
C PRO A 60 13.39 -0.46 -2.82
N LYS A 61 12.58 -1.51 -3.00
CA LYS A 61 12.33 -2.50 -1.94
C LYS A 61 13.60 -3.29 -1.55
N SER A 62 14.52 -3.46 -2.48
CA SER A 62 15.85 -4.05 -2.26
C SER A 62 16.79 -3.19 -1.40
N ASP A 63 16.51 -1.88 -1.26
CA ASP A 63 17.34 -0.97 -0.47
C ASP A 63 17.07 -1.13 1.04
N LYS A 64 18.13 -1.20 1.86
CA LYS A 64 18.02 -1.25 3.33
C LYS A 64 17.26 -0.04 3.90
N ARG A 65 17.33 1.12 3.23
CA ARG A 65 16.62 2.36 3.59
C ARG A 65 15.12 2.24 3.44
N SER A 66 14.61 1.29 2.66
CA SER A 66 13.16 1.09 2.42
C SER A 66 12.36 0.92 3.72
N LYS A 67 12.96 0.34 4.76
CA LYS A 67 12.36 0.19 6.10
C LYS A 67 12.04 1.53 6.78
N SER A 68 12.77 2.59 6.41
CA SER A 68 12.59 3.94 6.96
C SER A 68 11.65 4.84 6.14
N SER A 69 11.16 4.38 4.98
CA SER A 69 10.34 5.19 4.05
C SER A 69 9.13 5.81 4.76
N SER A 70 8.28 4.99 5.39
CA SER A 70 7.10 5.46 6.15
C SER A 70 7.44 6.46 7.27
N LEU A 71 8.58 6.32 7.95
CA LEU A 71 9.02 7.28 8.97
C LEU A 71 9.43 8.61 8.33
N LYS A 72 10.19 8.57 7.25
CA LYS A 72 10.64 9.77 6.53
C LYS A 72 9.47 10.50 5.85
N SER A 73 8.54 9.75 5.25
CA SER A 73 7.29 10.31 4.71
C SER A 73 6.46 10.98 5.81
N ALA A 74 6.39 10.39 7.00
CA ALA A 74 5.69 11.00 8.13
C ALA A 74 6.35 12.33 8.55
N GLU A 75 7.68 12.39 8.68
CA GLU A 75 8.37 13.64 9.02
C GLU A 75 8.26 14.70 7.92
N GLU A 76 8.33 14.30 6.65
CA GLU A 76 8.16 15.22 5.53
C GLU A 76 6.71 15.75 5.45
N SER A 77 5.72 14.90 5.75
CA SER A 77 4.32 15.29 5.78
C SER A 77 4.07 16.40 6.79
N LYS A 78 4.72 16.38 7.96
CA LYS A 78 4.58 17.45 8.97
C LYS A 78 4.99 18.80 8.41
N LYS A 79 6.12 18.86 7.68
CA LYS A 79 6.61 20.11 7.08
C LYS A 79 5.66 20.65 6.03
N ILE A 80 5.13 19.78 5.17
CA ILE A 80 4.18 20.15 4.12
C ILE A 80 2.88 20.65 4.73
N LEU A 81 2.31 19.91 5.69
CA LEU A 81 1.03 20.24 6.31
C LEU A 81 1.08 21.53 7.14
N LYS A 82 2.22 21.82 7.80
CA LYS A 82 2.44 23.11 8.49
C LYS A 82 2.32 24.30 7.53
N LYS A 83 2.91 24.20 6.34
CA LYS A 83 2.81 25.26 5.32
C LYS A 83 1.40 25.44 4.76
N LEU A 84 0.54 24.44 4.94
CA LEU A 84 -0.86 24.45 4.52
C LEU A 84 -1.83 24.81 5.66
N ASN A 85 -1.31 25.33 6.79
CA ASN A 85 -2.09 25.78 7.94
C ASN A 85 -2.97 24.69 8.57
N PHE A 86 -2.53 23.42 8.52
CA PHE A 86 -3.15 22.37 9.33
C PHE A 86 -2.81 22.60 10.81
N SER A 87 -3.77 22.35 11.70
CA SER A 87 -3.52 22.40 13.14
C SER A 87 -2.57 21.28 13.59
N GLU A 88 -1.87 21.48 14.71
CA GLU A 88 -0.95 20.47 15.26
C GLU A 88 -1.66 19.12 15.53
N LYS A 89 -2.93 19.14 15.90
CA LYS A 89 -3.75 17.93 16.06
C LYS A 89 -3.95 17.20 14.74
N GLU A 90 -4.31 17.91 13.67
CA GLU A 90 -4.50 17.33 12.33
C GLU A 90 -3.17 16.79 11.77
N ILE A 91 -2.08 17.55 11.92
CA ILE A 91 -0.73 17.13 11.52
C ILE A 91 -0.34 15.82 12.21
N ARG A 92 -0.60 15.72 13.52
CA ARG A 92 -0.32 14.49 14.27
C ARG A 92 -1.13 13.30 13.75
N ILE A 93 -2.42 13.47 13.50
CA ILE A 93 -3.28 12.39 12.97
C ILE A 93 -2.75 11.90 11.61
N VAL A 94 -2.43 12.82 10.70
CA VAL A 94 -1.94 12.47 9.36
C VAL A 94 -0.55 11.83 9.41
N SER A 95 0.38 12.42 10.16
CA SER A 95 1.75 11.88 10.25
C SER A 95 1.81 10.54 10.99
N ASP A 96 1.00 10.32 12.03
CA ASP A 96 0.89 9.02 12.70
C ASP A 96 0.26 7.96 11.77
N ALA A 97 -0.75 8.33 10.98
CA ALA A 97 -1.34 7.45 9.95
C ALA A 97 -0.28 7.02 8.93
N ILE A 98 0.48 7.98 8.38
CA ILE A 98 1.57 7.70 7.43
C ILE A 98 2.67 6.87 8.09
N ARG A 99 3.03 7.16 9.34
CA ARG A 99 4.07 6.40 10.04
C ARG A 99 3.68 4.93 10.15
N ASP A 100 2.44 4.62 10.50
CA ASP A 100 2.04 3.28 10.93
C ASP A 100 1.32 2.46 9.84
N HIS A 101 1.11 3.00 8.63
CA HIS A 101 0.37 2.29 7.58
C HIS A 101 1.11 1.05 7.02
N SER A 102 2.45 1.11 6.90
CA SER A 102 3.19 0.15 6.09
C SER A 102 3.16 -1.28 6.65
N PHE A 103 3.05 -2.27 5.76
CA PHE A 103 3.02 -3.70 6.15
C PHE A 103 4.26 -4.11 6.93
N THR A 104 5.44 -3.62 6.55
CA THR A 104 6.72 -3.99 7.16
C THR A 104 6.87 -3.52 8.61
N ARG A 105 6.13 -2.47 9.02
CA ARG A 105 6.10 -2.04 10.42
C ARG A 105 5.25 -2.94 11.32
N GLY A 106 4.32 -3.69 10.75
CA GLY A 106 3.45 -4.59 11.51
C GLY A 106 2.62 -3.88 12.59
N LYS A 107 2.35 -2.58 12.43
CA LYS A 107 1.54 -1.80 13.37
C LYS A 107 0.11 -1.67 12.86
N THR A 108 -0.83 -1.67 13.81
CA THR A 108 -2.22 -1.30 13.56
C THR A 108 -2.40 0.16 13.99
N PRO A 109 -2.78 1.07 13.06
CA PRO A 109 -3.05 2.46 13.41
C PRO A 109 -4.16 2.58 14.44
N LYS A 110 -4.01 3.54 15.37
CA LYS A 110 -5.00 3.78 16.43
C LYS A 110 -6.23 4.53 15.93
N THR A 111 -6.01 5.50 15.06
CA THR A 111 -7.06 6.38 14.51
C THR A 111 -7.82 5.71 13.37
N LEU A 112 -9.05 6.16 13.13
CA LEU A 112 -9.85 5.69 12.00
C LEU A 112 -9.18 6.08 10.68
N GLU A 113 -8.64 7.29 10.60
CA GLU A 113 -7.91 7.81 9.43
C GLU A 113 -6.71 6.92 9.08
N GLY A 114 -5.93 6.51 10.08
CA GLY A 114 -4.80 5.61 9.87
C GLY A 114 -5.23 4.22 9.42
N LYS A 115 -6.30 3.68 10.02
CA LYS A 115 -6.87 2.37 9.62
C LYS A 115 -7.33 2.39 8.17
N ILE A 116 -8.00 3.46 7.75
CA ILE A 116 -8.46 3.62 6.36
C ILE A 116 -7.27 3.75 5.40
N LEU A 117 -6.25 4.54 5.73
CA LEU A 117 -5.05 4.64 4.89
C LEU A 117 -4.38 3.27 4.73
N GLN A 118 -4.17 2.56 5.84
CA GLN A 118 -3.55 1.25 5.82
C GLN A 118 -4.37 0.24 5.00
N ASP A 119 -5.69 0.25 5.16
CA ASP A 119 -6.58 -0.60 4.36
C ASP A 119 -6.51 -0.25 2.87
N ALA A 120 -6.55 1.04 2.52
CA ALA A 120 -6.49 1.50 1.14
C ALA A 120 -5.19 1.13 0.42
N ASP A 121 -4.05 1.22 1.12
CA ASP A 121 -2.74 0.78 0.66
C ASP A 121 -2.70 -0.74 0.45
N ARG A 122 -3.14 -1.51 1.45
CA ARG A 122 -3.21 -2.97 1.37
C ARG A 122 -4.14 -3.46 0.26
N LEU A 123 -5.24 -2.75 0.00
CA LEU A 123 -6.14 -3.06 -1.10
C LEU A 123 -5.47 -2.91 -2.47
N ASP A 124 -4.51 -2.00 -2.65
CA ASP A 124 -3.75 -1.85 -3.91
C ASP A 124 -2.77 -3.01 -4.14
N ALA A 125 -2.39 -3.72 -3.09
CA ALA A 125 -1.50 -4.88 -3.16
C ALA A 125 -2.22 -6.18 -3.56
N ILE A 126 -3.56 -6.22 -3.62
CA ILE A 126 -4.35 -7.42 -3.93
C ILE A 126 -5.29 -7.21 -5.13
N GLY A 127 -5.81 -8.31 -5.67
CA GLY A 127 -6.61 -8.30 -6.90
C GLY A 127 -5.74 -8.23 -8.16
N ALA A 128 -6.34 -7.84 -9.29
CA ALA A 128 -5.65 -7.81 -10.59
C ALA A 128 -4.40 -6.92 -10.59
N ILE A 129 -4.49 -5.72 -10.00
CA ILE A 129 -3.33 -4.83 -9.84
C ILE A 129 -2.26 -5.47 -8.96
N GLY A 130 -2.66 -6.15 -7.87
CA GLY A 130 -1.74 -6.87 -7.00
C GLY A 130 -0.92 -7.92 -7.74
N ILE A 131 -1.58 -8.73 -8.58
CA ILE A 131 -0.93 -9.74 -9.44
C ILE A 131 0.10 -9.07 -10.35
N ALA A 132 -0.33 -8.07 -11.14
CA ALA A 132 0.56 -7.37 -12.06
C ALA A 132 1.78 -6.76 -11.35
N ARG A 133 1.58 -6.15 -10.18
CA ARG A 133 2.65 -5.55 -9.38
C ARG A 133 3.65 -6.59 -8.88
N VAL A 134 3.19 -7.73 -8.38
CA VAL A 134 4.09 -8.77 -7.84
C VAL A 134 5.05 -9.26 -8.92
N PHE A 135 4.55 -9.57 -10.11
CA PHE A 135 5.41 -10.02 -11.21
C PHE A 135 6.26 -8.91 -11.82
N ALA A 136 5.76 -7.67 -11.90
CA ALA A 136 6.57 -6.53 -12.34
C ALA A 136 7.76 -6.28 -11.39
N VAL A 137 7.53 -6.32 -10.07
CA VAL A 137 8.61 -6.19 -9.08
C VAL A 137 9.56 -7.39 -9.15
N GLY A 138 9.03 -8.61 -9.23
CA GLY A 138 9.83 -9.82 -9.40
C GLY A 138 10.78 -9.73 -10.60
N GLY A 139 10.26 -9.31 -11.75
CA GLY A 139 11.06 -9.06 -12.96
C GLY A 139 12.12 -7.98 -12.77
N SER A 140 11.77 -6.83 -12.16
CA SER A 140 12.74 -5.74 -11.89
C SER A 140 13.87 -6.16 -10.94
N GLU A 141 13.58 -7.09 -10.02
CA GLU A 141 14.54 -7.64 -9.06
C GLU A 141 15.21 -8.93 -9.58
N LYS A 142 14.95 -9.33 -10.83
CA LYS A 142 15.47 -10.56 -11.45
C LYS A 142 15.17 -11.83 -10.62
N ARG A 143 14.04 -11.86 -9.92
CA ARG A 143 13.57 -13.04 -9.18
C ARG A 143 12.86 -14.01 -10.14
N PRO A 144 13.16 -15.32 -10.07
CA PRO A 144 12.38 -16.34 -10.75
C PRO A 144 10.88 -16.25 -10.43
N PHE A 145 10.04 -16.73 -11.35
CA PHE A 145 8.58 -16.71 -11.19
C PHE A 145 8.15 -17.55 -9.99
N TYR A 146 8.58 -18.81 -9.93
CA TYR A 146 8.26 -19.77 -8.88
C TYR A 146 9.41 -20.76 -8.70
N ASN A 147 9.32 -21.61 -7.68
CA ASN A 147 10.23 -22.74 -7.49
C ASN A 147 9.78 -23.91 -8.37
N ASP A 148 10.69 -24.58 -9.08
CA ASP A 148 10.34 -25.61 -10.06
C ASP A 148 9.80 -26.91 -9.43
N GLU A 149 10.25 -27.27 -8.22
CA GLU A 149 9.85 -28.51 -7.53
C GLU A 149 8.57 -28.35 -6.71
N ASP A 150 8.39 -27.19 -6.07
CA ASP A 150 7.21 -26.87 -5.26
C ASP A 150 6.75 -25.42 -5.51
N PRO A 151 6.13 -25.11 -6.67
CA PRO A 151 5.71 -23.75 -7.01
C PRO A 151 4.73 -23.15 -5.98
N PHE A 152 3.88 -24.00 -5.40
CA PHE A 152 2.75 -23.57 -4.56
C PHE A 152 2.97 -23.75 -3.05
N CYS A 153 4.20 -24.02 -2.63
CA CYS A 153 4.58 -24.16 -1.21
C CYS A 153 3.75 -25.22 -0.46
N LYS A 154 3.54 -26.39 -1.06
CA LYS A 154 2.83 -27.51 -0.43
C LYS A 154 3.64 -28.16 0.68
N ILE A 155 4.96 -28.23 0.51
CA ILE A 155 5.91 -28.86 1.43
C ILE A 155 6.82 -27.80 2.05
N ARG A 156 7.39 -26.92 1.21
CA ARG A 156 8.35 -25.91 1.66
C ARG A 156 7.66 -24.69 2.24
N SER A 157 8.39 -23.96 3.09
CA SER A 157 7.95 -22.62 3.51
C SER A 157 8.15 -21.60 2.37
N PRO A 158 7.20 -20.67 2.15
CA PRO A 158 7.36 -19.62 1.16
C PRO A 158 8.55 -18.71 1.47
N ASN A 159 9.38 -18.39 0.48
CA ASN A 159 10.48 -17.43 0.50
C ASN A 159 10.37 -16.43 -0.65
N ASP A 160 9.67 -15.33 -0.39
CA ASP A 160 9.42 -14.28 -1.38
C ASP A 160 10.67 -13.44 -1.72
N LYS A 161 11.81 -13.67 -1.06
CA LYS A 161 13.10 -13.07 -1.47
C LYS A 161 13.74 -13.80 -2.65
N ILE A 162 13.35 -15.06 -2.87
CA ILE A 162 13.91 -15.89 -3.94
C ILE A 162 12.88 -16.04 -5.06
N TRP A 163 11.65 -16.43 -4.73
CA TRP A 163 10.61 -16.74 -5.72
C TRP A 163 9.47 -15.73 -5.70
N THR A 164 9.03 -15.28 -6.87
CA THR A 164 8.02 -14.23 -7.00
C THR A 164 6.64 -14.69 -6.53
N LEU A 165 6.23 -15.91 -6.89
CA LEU A 165 4.93 -16.50 -6.56
C LEU A 165 4.73 -16.66 -5.04
N ASP A 166 5.81 -16.90 -4.30
CA ASP A 166 5.80 -17.04 -2.85
C ASP A 166 5.26 -15.81 -2.12
N HIS A 167 5.34 -14.63 -2.74
CA HIS A 167 4.80 -13.40 -2.18
C HIS A 167 3.28 -13.47 -1.98
N PHE A 168 2.58 -14.28 -2.78
CA PHE A 168 1.15 -14.54 -2.59
C PHE A 168 0.89 -15.15 -1.21
N TYR A 169 1.68 -16.16 -0.83
CA TYR A 169 1.53 -16.88 0.44
C TYR A 169 2.13 -16.13 1.62
N GLN A 170 3.28 -15.49 1.44
CA GLN A 170 3.91 -14.72 2.51
C GLN A 170 3.06 -13.52 2.94
N LYS A 171 2.45 -12.82 1.97
CA LYS A 171 1.77 -11.56 2.22
C LYS A 171 0.36 -11.50 1.63
N LEU A 172 0.20 -11.61 0.31
CA LEU A 172 -1.04 -11.14 -0.34
C LEU A 172 -2.31 -11.85 0.16
N LEU A 173 -2.27 -13.17 0.29
CA LEU A 173 -3.40 -13.98 0.75
C LEU A 173 -3.76 -13.73 2.23
N LYS A 174 -2.85 -13.14 3.02
CA LYS A 174 -3.08 -12.78 4.42
C LYS A 174 -3.71 -11.39 4.57
N LEU A 175 -3.66 -10.54 3.53
CA LEU A 175 -4.08 -9.15 3.66
C LEU A 175 -5.58 -9.00 3.95
N GLU A 176 -6.43 -9.89 3.44
CA GLU A 176 -7.87 -9.88 3.71
C GLU A 176 -8.20 -9.93 5.20
N SER A 177 -7.58 -10.87 5.94
CA SER A 177 -7.82 -11.03 7.37
C SER A 177 -7.22 -9.89 8.21
N LEU A 178 -6.27 -9.14 7.65
CA LEU A 178 -5.59 -8.03 8.30
C LEU A 178 -6.28 -6.68 8.06
N MET A 179 -7.33 -6.61 7.24
CA MET A 179 -8.08 -5.37 7.02
C MET A 179 -8.72 -4.88 8.33
N ASN A 180 -8.70 -3.56 8.53
CA ASN A 180 -9.17 -2.92 9.75
C ASN A 180 -10.69 -2.65 9.71
N THR A 181 -11.17 -2.06 8.62
CA THR A 181 -12.54 -1.54 8.47
C THR A 181 -13.49 -2.54 7.82
N LYS A 182 -14.80 -2.38 8.04
CA LYS A 182 -15.82 -3.29 7.48
C LYS A 182 -15.88 -3.18 5.96
N SER A 183 -15.81 -1.96 5.44
CA SER A 183 -15.82 -1.72 4.00
C SER A 183 -14.56 -2.27 3.31
N ALA A 184 -13.39 -2.16 3.94
CA ALA A 184 -12.16 -2.72 3.39
C ALA A 184 -12.17 -4.25 3.38
N LYS A 185 -12.64 -4.90 4.45
CA LYS A 185 -12.81 -6.38 4.48
C LYS A 185 -13.69 -6.87 3.33
N THR A 186 -14.79 -6.16 3.06
CA THR A 186 -15.72 -6.50 1.98
C THR A 186 -15.05 -6.41 0.61
N GLU A 187 -14.29 -5.34 0.37
CA GLU A 187 -13.56 -5.15 -0.89
C GLU A 187 -12.39 -6.14 -1.02
N ALA A 188 -11.66 -6.37 0.08
CA ALA A 188 -10.54 -7.30 0.11
C ALA A 188 -10.97 -8.71 -0.24
N LYS A 189 -12.10 -9.19 0.29
CA LYS A 189 -12.66 -10.51 -0.06
C LYS A 189 -12.87 -10.68 -1.56
N LYS A 190 -13.37 -9.65 -2.25
CA LYS A 190 -13.55 -9.66 -3.71
C LYS A 190 -12.19 -9.75 -4.43
N ARG A 191 -11.21 -8.96 -4.00
CA ARG A 191 -9.87 -8.92 -4.61
C ARG A 191 -9.06 -10.18 -4.33
N THR A 192 -9.17 -10.76 -3.13
CA THR A 192 -8.54 -12.05 -2.79
C THR A 192 -9.11 -13.18 -3.63
N LYS A 193 -10.42 -13.16 -3.95
CA LYS A 193 -10.99 -14.15 -4.87
C LYS A 193 -10.26 -14.16 -6.21
N VAL A 194 -9.92 -12.98 -6.75
CA VAL A 194 -9.13 -12.87 -8.00
C VAL A 194 -7.74 -13.51 -7.84
N LEU A 195 -7.07 -13.31 -6.71
CA LEU A 195 -5.77 -13.95 -6.44
C LEU A 195 -5.89 -15.48 -6.42
N LYS A 196 -6.94 -16.01 -5.77
CA LYS A 196 -7.19 -17.45 -5.67
C LYS A 196 -7.51 -18.08 -7.02
N VAL A 197 -8.31 -17.40 -7.86
CA VAL A 197 -8.60 -17.83 -9.23
C VAL A 197 -7.31 -17.87 -10.04
N PHE A 198 -6.52 -16.80 -10.02
CA PHE A 198 -5.22 -16.77 -10.71
C PHE A 198 -4.30 -17.93 -10.29
N LEU A 199 -4.17 -18.19 -8.98
CA LEU A 199 -3.37 -19.31 -8.49
C LEU A 199 -3.92 -20.68 -8.94
N SER A 200 -5.24 -20.81 -9.04
CA SER A 200 -5.89 -22.03 -9.50
C SER A 200 -5.61 -22.28 -10.98
N GLU A 201 -5.76 -21.26 -11.82
CA GLU A 201 -5.47 -21.37 -13.26
C GLU A 201 -3.98 -21.64 -13.50
N LEU A 202 -3.09 -20.88 -12.83
CA LEU A 202 -1.65 -21.12 -12.91
C LEU A 202 -1.27 -22.56 -12.50
N LYS A 203 -1.97 -23.15 -11.52
CA LYS A 203 -1.76 -24.55 -11.12
C LYS A 203 -2.25 -25.54 -12.17
N ASN A 204 -3.21 -25.19 -13.00
CA ASN A 204 -3.69 -26.07 -14.08
C ASN A 204 -2.78 -26.00 -15.31
N GLU A 205 -2.06 -24.89 -15.49
CA GLU A 205 -1.11 -24.68 -16.59
C GLU A 205 0.27 -25.33 -16.34
N LEU A 206 0.61 -25.60 -15.07
CA LEU A 206 1.86 -26.22 -14.62
C LEU A 206 1.68 -27.71 -14.29
#